data_AF-A0A7V9S1H5-F1
#
_entry.id   AF-A0A7V9S1H5-F1
#
_cell.length_a   1.000
_cell.length_b   1.000
_cell.length_c   1.000
_cell.angle_alpha   90.00
_cell.angle_beta   90.00
_cell.angle_gamma   90.00
#
_symmetry.space_group_name_H-M   'P 1'
#
loop_
_entity.id
_entity.type
_entity.pdbx_description
1 polymer ?
#
loop_
_entity_poly.entity_id
_entity_poly.type
_entity_poly.pdbx_seq_one_letter_code
_entity_poly.pdbx_strand_id
1 'polypeptide(L)'
;SAAGRRQALQVVGTRKWRHPVFYPRKRTPSGAYVGEPRVYGIRAPDGRVYSAYRMVLQRSPRSIGDFYGLQGTTWKTPPILERPSETRRLDGRRFELHYDGDRLRLVAWRTRDGAFWVSNSLKLTLSEAQMLAIARSARPLGER
;
A
#
# COMPACT_ATOMS: atom_id res chain seq x y z
N SER A 1 -3.11 2.61 12.99
CA SER A 1 -4.27 2.04 13.69
C SER A 1 -3.86 0.73 14.33
N ALA A 2 -4.52 0.31 15.42
CA ALA A 2 -4.27 -0.99 16.05
C ALA A 2 -4.52 -2.16 15.08
N ALA A 3 -5.57 -2.06 14.26
CA ALA A 3 -5.89 -3.07 13.24
C ALA A 3 -4.79 -3.20 12.16
N GLY A 4 -4.23 -2.08 11.68
CA GLY A 4 -3.13 -2.13 10.72
C GLY A 4 -1.84 -2.70 11.30
N ARG A 5 -1.56 -2.43 12.58
CA ARG A 5 -0.43 -3.05 13.28
C ARG A 5 -0.59 -4.57 13.38
N ARG A 6 -1.81 -5.07 13.66
CA ARG A 6 -2.09 -6.53 13.67
C ARG A 6 -1.83 -7.18 12.32
N GLN A 7 -2.24 -6.53 11.23
CA GLN A 7 -1.95 -7.01 9.87
C GLN A 7 -0.45 -7.04 9.61
N ALA A 8 0.29 -6.01 10.01
CA ALA A 8 1.75 -6.00 9.87
C ALA A 8 2.43 -7.13 10.65
N LEU A 9 1.96 -7.44 11.87
CA LEU A 9 2.45 -8.57 12.66
C LEU A 9 2.20 -9.92 11.99
N GLN A 10 1.04 -10.11 11.36
CA GLN A 10 0.74 -11.33 10.60
C GLN A 10 1.69 -11.50 9.40
N VAL A 11 2.01 -10.42 8.67
CA VAL A 11 3.02 -10.46 7.58
C VAL A 11 4.38 -10.94 8.10
N VAL A 12 4.86 -10.38 9.21
CA VAL A 12 6.13 -10.79 9.84
C VAL A 12 6.08 -12.26 10.29
N GLY A 13 4.95 -12.70 10.83
CA GLY A 13 4.73 -14.09 11.28
C GLY A 13 4.89 -15.14 10.19
N THR A 14 4.68 -14.79 8.91
CA THR A 14 4.81 -15.74 7.79
C THR A 14 6.23 -16.24 7.55
N ARG A 15 7.26 -15.55 8.06
CA ARG A 15 8.70 -15.77 7.77
C ARG A 15 9.11 -15.66 6.29
N LYS A 16 8.16 -15.47 5.37
CA LYS A 16 8.37 -15.23 3.92
C LYS A 16 8.74 -13.77 3.61
N TRP A 17 8.59 -12.88 4.60
CA TRP A 17 8.94 -11.47 4.51
C TRP A 17 9.92 -11.09 5.63
N ARG A 18 11.05 -10.47 5.28
CA ARG A 18 12.14 -10.13 6.21
C ARG A 18 12.51 -8.64 6.24
N HIS A 19 11.76 -7.81 5.53
CA HIS A 19 12.03 -6.37 5.39
C HIS A 19 11.08 -5.55 6.30
N PRO A 20 11.26 -4.23 6.44
CA PRO A 20 10.30 -3.39 7.15
C PRO A 20 8.89 -3.51 6.54
N VAL A 21 7.90 -3.84 7.36
CA VAL A 21 6.48 -3.89 6.95
C VAL A 21 5.85 -2.54 7.22
N PHE A 22 5.49 -1.82 6.17
CA PHE A 22 4.69 -0.59 6.29
C PHE A 22 3.21 -0.91 6.43
N TYR A 23 2.52 -0.18 7.30
CA TYR A 23 1.07 -0.23 7.38
C TYR A 23 0.49 1.18 7.56
N PRO A 24 -0.70 1.48 6.99
CA PRO A 24 -1.33 2.79 7.17
C PRO A 24 -1.77 2.99 8.63
N ARG A 25 -1.42 4.15 9.21
CA ARG A 25 -1.95 4.50 10.54
C ARG A 25 -3.38 5.05 10.46
N LYS A 26 -3.75 5.68 9.35
CA LYS A 26 -5.11 6.16 9.01
C LYS A 26 -5.82 5.16 8.09
N ARG A 27 -7.15 5.18 8.17
CA ARG A 27 -8.10 4.49 7.29
C ARG A 27 -9.35 5.36 7.17
N THR A 28 -10.24 5.04 6.24
CA THR A 28 -11.57 5.68 6.22
C THR A 28 -12.30 5.46 7.56
N PRO A 29 -13.16 6.39 8.01
CA PRO A 29 -13.78 6.33 9.34
C PRO A 29 -14.46 4.99 9.64
N SER A 30 -15.24 4.47 8.69
CA SER A 30 -15.90 3.17 8.79
C SER A 30 -15.07 2.01 8.22
N GLY A 31 -13.87 2.25 7.68
CA GLY A 31 -13.13 1.23 6.96
C GLY A 31 -12.65 0.07 7.83
N ALA A 32 -12.60 -1.14 7.29
CA ALA A 32 -12.11 -2.31 8.01
C ALA A 32 -11.14 -3.11 7.16
N TYR A 33 -10.19 -3.80 7.78
CA TYR A 33 -9.38 -4.79 7.07
C TYR A 33 -10.24 -5.99 6.73
N VAL A 34 -9.97 -6.58 5.57
CA VAL A 34 -10.74 -7.69 5.01
C VAL A 34 -9.81 -8.88 4.90
N GLY A 35 -10.08 -9.91 5.71
CA GLY A 35 -9.25 -11.11 5.79
C GLY A 35 -7.83 -10.85 6.32
N GLU A 36 -6.99 -11.85 6.12
CA GLU A 36 -5.56 -11.81 6.46
C GLU A 36 -4.75 -11.12 5.35
N PRO A 37 -3.59 -10.52 5.69
CA PRO A 37 -2.69 -9.99 4.68
C PRO A 37 -2.11 -11.13 3.86
N ARG A 38 -1.99 -10.91 2.55
CA ARG A 38 -1.39 -11.90 1.64
C ARG A 38 0.11 -11.65 1.58
N VAL A 39 0.92 -12.70 1.66
CA VAL A 39 2.37 -12.65 1.46
C VAL A 39 2.74 -13.62 0.33
N TYR A 40 3.43 -13.12 -0.69
CA TYR A 40 3.69 -13.86 -1.93
C TYR A 40 4.98 -13.38 -2.61
N GLY A 41 5.41 -14.07 -3.67
CA GLY A 41 6.53 -13.67 -4.51
C GLY A 41 6.03 -13.13 -5.86
N ILE A 42 6.64 -12.05 -6.34
CA ILE A 42 6.46 -11.53 -7.69
C ILE A 42 7.64 -12.05 -8.52
N ARG A 43 7.35 -12.84 -9.57
CA ARG A 43 8.37 -13.28 -10.52
C ARG A 43 8.51 -12.23 -11.62
N ALA A 44 9.69 -11.64 -11.74
CA ALA A 44 10.03 -10.70 -12.79
C ALA A 44 10.40 -11.43 -14.10
N PRO A 45 10.38 -10.73 -15.25
CA PRO A 45 10.73 -11.32 -16.55
C PRO A 45 12.13 -11.94 -16.60
N ASP A 46 13.07 -11.40 -15.81
CA ASP A 46 14.44 -11.90 -15.67
C ASP A 46 14.56 -13.15 -14.76
N GLY A 47 13.43 -13.69 -14.30
CA GLY A 47 13.36 -14.86 -13.41
C GLY A 47 13.56 -14.54 -11.93
N ARG A 48 13.94 -13.31 -11.56
CA ARG A 48 14.11 -12.92 -10.14
C ARG A 48 12.77 -12.91 -9.43
N VAL A 49 12.76 -13.37 -8.18
CA VAL A 49 11.57 -13.38 -7.32
C VAL A 49 11.71 -12.32 -6.24
N TYR A 50 10.75 -11.41 -6.18
CA TYR A 50 10.67 -10.34 -5.19
C TYR A 50 9.55 -10.63 -4.19
N SER A 51 9.86 -10.67 -2.89
CA SER A 51 8.83 -10.81 -1.86
C SER A 51 7.87 -9.62 -1.91
N ALA A 52 6.61 -9.88 -1.59
CA ALA A 52 5.53 -8.91 -1.64
C ALA A 52 4.47 -9.21 -0.58
N TYR A 53 3.76 -8.18 -0.12
CA TYR A 53 2.60 -8.35 0.74
C TYR A 53 1.47 -7.37 0.40
N ARG A 54 0.22 -7.79 0.61
CA ARG A 54 -0.99 -7.01 0.36
C ARG A 54 -1.88 -7.00 1.60
N MET A 55 -2.25 -5.80 2.06
CA MET A 55 -3.29 -5.60 3.07
C MET A 55 -4.54 -4.98 2.44
N VAL A 56 -5.68 -5.67 2.49
CA VAL A 56 -6.93 -5.21 1.87
C VAL A 56 -7.82 -4.56 2.90
N LEU A 57 -8.41 -3.43 2.54
CA LEU A 57 -9.38 -2.71 3.35
C LEU A 57 -10.66 -2.49 2.54
N GLN A 58 -11.81 -2.60 3.18
CA GLN A 58 -13.07 -2.08 2.67
C GLN A 58 -13.30 -0.67 3.19
N ARG A 59 -13.91 0.19 2.37
CA ARG A 59 -14.20 1.59 2.70
C ARG A 59 -15.18 1.72 3.86
N SER A 60 -16.19 0.83 3.88
CA SER A 60 -17.23 0.72 4.91
C SER A 60 -17.85 -0.68 4.85
N PRO A 61 -18.28 -1.27 5.99
CA PRO A 61 -19.04 -2.53 6.04
C PRO A 61 -20.31 -2.52 5.21
N ARG A 62 -20.89 -1.33 4.99
CA ARG A 62 -22.11 -1.17 4.18
C ARG A 62 -21.82 -0.98 2.69
N SER A 63 -20.55 -0.79 2.30
CA SER A 63 -20.16 -0.56 0.92
C SER A 63 -19.71 -1.87 0.28
N ILE A 64 -20.62 -2.54 -0.42
CA ILE A 64 -20.31 -3.79 -1.13
C ILE A 64 -19.34 -3.47 -2.29
N GLY A 65 -18.17 -4.10 -2.29
CA GLY A 65 -17.20 -4.00 -3.39
C GLY A 65 -16.27 -2.78 -3.36
N ASP A 66 -16.35 -1.90 -2.34
CA ASP A 66 -15.50 -0.72 -2.21
C ASP A 66 -14.21 -1.05 -1.48
N PHE A 67 -13.22 -1.59 -2.19
CA PHE A 67 -11.94 -1.96 -1.60
C PHE A 67 -10.83 -0.97 -1.93
N TYR A 68 -9.80 -0.95 -1.10
CA TYR A 68 -8.53 -0.32 -1.36
C TYR A 68 -7.46 -1.11 -0.60
N GLY A 69 -6.21 -0.70 -0.72
CA GLY A 69 -5.30 -1.01 0.37
C GLY A 69 -3.84 -0.78 0.05
N LEU A 70 -3.02 -1.30 0.93
CA LEU A 70 -1.58 -1.16 0.85
C LEU A 70 -0.91 -2.39 0.25
N GLN A 71 0.04 -2.15 -0.64
CA GLN A 71 0.97 -3.14 -1.18
C GLN A 71 2.39 -2.74 -0.78
N GLY A 72 3.22 -3.72 -0.43
CA GLY A 72 4.66 -3.57 -0.34
C GLY A 72 5.36 -4.66 -1.13
N THR A 73 6.52 -4.36 -1.70
CA THR A 73 7.38 -5.36 -2.36
C THR A 73 8.85 -4.96 -2.25
N THR A 74 9.74 -5.95 -2.22
CA THR A 74 11.18 -5.73 -2.28
C THR A 74 11.65 -5.35 -3.69
N TRP A 75 10.79 -5.46 -4.71
CA TRP A 75 11.06 -4.93 -6.05
C TRP A 75 11.06 -3.40 -5.99
N LYS A 76 12.24 -2.78 -6.06
CA LYS A 76 12.40 -1.33 -5.93
C LYS A 76 11.86 -0.54 -7.11
N THR A 77 11.84 -1.14 -8.29
CA THR A 77 11.44 -0.55 -9.57
C THR A 77 10.44 -1.45 -10.30
N PRO A 78 9.26 -1.73 -9.70
CA PRO A 78 8.28 -2.57 -10.36
C PRO A 78 7.63 -1.79 -11.53
N PRO A 79 7.35 -2.43 -12.69
CA PRO A 79 6.83 -1.74 -13.88
C PRO A 79 5.58 -0.89 -13.64
N ILE A 80 4.70 -1.32 -12.71
CA ILE A 80 3.48 -0.58 -12.33
C ILE A 80 3.77 0.84 -11.78
N LEU A 81 5.00 1.11 -11.32
CA LEU A 81 5.42 2.38 -10.75
C LEU A 81 6.43 3.14 -11.63
N GLU A 82 6.76 2.68 -12.83
CA GLU A 82 7.84 3.30 -13.64
C GLU A 82 7.57 4.74 -14.05
N ARG A 83 6.30 5.09 -14.29
CA ARG A 83 5.90 6.40 -14.83
C ARG A 83 4.85 7.06 -13.94
N PRO A 84 5.27 7.78 -12.88
CA PRO A 84 4.35 8.62 -12.13
C PRO A 84 3.85 9.76 -13.00
N SER A 85 2.57 10.11 -12.89
CA SER A 85 2.01 11.30 -13.53
C SER A 85 2.46 12.57 -12.79
N GLU A 86 2.61 12.47 -11.48
CA GLU A 86 3.06 13.56 -10.62
C GLU A 86 3.94 13.02 -9.49
N THR A 87 4.88 13.85 -9.01
CA THR A 87 5.64 13.57 -7.80
C THR A 87 5.47 14.71 -6.79
N ARG A 88 5.12 14.38 -5.54
CA ARG A 88 4.97 15.36 -4.45
C ARG A 88 5.88 15.03 -3.27
N ARG A 89 6.46 16.05 -2.64
CA ARG A 89 7.23 15.89 -1.39
C ARG A 89 6.39 16.35 -0.21
N LEU A 90 6.04 15.43 0.69
CA LEU A 90 5.15 15.66 1.84
C LEU A 90 5.71 14.98 3.07
N ASP A 91 5.79 15.69 4.20
CA ASP A 91 6.30 15.19 5.49
C ASP A 91 7.68 14.47 5.36
N GLY A 92 8.59 15.04 4.57
CA GLY A 92 9.93 14.48 4.34
C GLY A 92 9.98 13.24 3.42
N ARG A 93 8.83 12.75 2.94
CA ARG A 93 8.73 11.62 2.01
C ARG A 93 8.35 12.10 0.61
N ARG A 94 8.97 11.50 -0.42
CA ARG A 94 8.57 11.66 -1.82
C ARG A 94 7.48 10.66 -2.16
N PHE A 95 6.35 11.14 -2.67
CA PHE A 95 5.23 10.35 -3.15
C PHE A 95 5.14 10.45 -4.68
N GLU A 96 4.88 9.31 -5.29
CA GLU A 96 4.63 9.12 -6.72
C GLU A 96 3.12 8.93 -6.90
N LEU A 97 2.47 9.79 -7.67
CA LEU A 97 1.04 9.74 -7.93
C LEU A 97 0.83 9.22 -9.36
N HIS A 98 0.04 8.16 -9.48
CA HIS A 98 -0.27 7.54 -10.77
C HIS A 98 -1.76 7.68 -11.07
N TYR A 99 -2.06 8.50 -12.07
CA TYR A 99 -3.41 8.76 -12.54
C TYR A 99 -3.75 7.89 -13.75
N ASP A 100 -5.03 7.61 -13.90
CA ASP A 100 -5.66 7.02 -15.07
C ASP A 100 -6.78 7.97 -15.50
N GLY A 101 -6.50 8.79 -16.51
CA GLY A 101 -7.28 9.99 -16.80
C GLY A 101 -7.22 11.00 -15.65
N ASP A 102 -8.40 11.43 -15.18
CA ASP A 102 -8.58 12.34 -14.06
C ASP A 102 -8.54 11.65 -12.68
N ARG A 103 -8.42 10.31 -12.66
CA ARG A 103 -8.58 9.50 -11.45
C ARG A 103 -7.26 9.00 -10.91
N LEU A 104 -6.98 9.33 -9.65
CA LEU A 104 -5.82 8.79 -8.94
C LEU A 104 -6.00 7.30 -8.62
N ARG A 105 -5.10 6.46 -9.15
CA ARG A 105 -5.11 5.00 -8.97
C ARG A 105 -4.18 4.56 -7.86
N LEU A 106 -2.98 5.14 -7.81
CA LEU A 106 -1.92 4.75 -6.89
C LEU A 106 -1.27 5.97 -6.25
N VAL A 107 -0.99 5.86 -4.95
CA VAL A 107 -0.06 6.75 -4.24
C VAL A 107 1.08 5.90 -3.72
N ALA A 108 2.23 6.00 -4.37
CA ALA A 108 3.41 5.19 -4.13
C ALA A 108 4.51 5.97 -3.41
N TRP A 109 5.40 5.24 -2.75
CA TRP A 109 6.69 5.74 -2.25
C TRP A 109 7.71 4.61 -2.27
N ARG A 110 8.99 5.00 -2.28
CA ARG A 110 10.11 4.06 -2.31
C ARG A 110 10.99 4.24 -1.09
N THR A 111 11.60 3.15 -0.64
CA THR A 111 12.63 3.15 0.40
C THR A 111 13.84 2.36 -0.08
N ARG A 112 14.90 2.30 0.74
CA ARG A 112 16.05 1.43 0.48
C ARG A 112 15.69 -0.06 0.42
N ASP A 113 14.56 -0.46 1.00
CA ASP A 113 14.15 -1.86 1.16
C ASP A 113 13.12 -2.31 0.13
N GLY A 114 12.49 -1.38 -0.60
CA GLY A 114 11.42 -1.73 -1.54
C GLY A 114 10.55 -0.57 -1.98
N ALA A 115 9.47 -0.91 -2.69
CA ALA A 115 8.43 0.01 -3.11
C ALA A 115 7.11 -0.33 -2.42
N PHE A 116 6.34 0.72 -2.12
CA PHE A 116 5.07 0.62 -1.39
C PHE A 116 4.05 1.55 -2.02
N TRP A 117 2.78 1.15 -2.01
CA TRP A 117 1.72 2.03 -2.50
C TRP A 117 0.37 1.73 -1.87
N VAL A 118 -0.46 2.77 -1.84
CA VAL A 118 -1.89 2.65 -1.64
C VAL A 118 -2.55 2.57 -3.02
N SER A 119 -3.34 1.52 -3.27
CA SER A 119 -4.15 1.40 -4.49
C SER A 119 -5.63 1.55 -4.20
N ASN A 120 -6.32 2.26 -5.09
CA ASN A 120 -7.77 2.33 -5.13
C ASN A 120 -8.33 1.12 -5.89
N SER A 121 -9.56 0.68 -5.61
CA SER A 121 -10.23 -0.33 -6.45
C SER A 121 -10.74 0.28 -7.75
N LEU A 122 -11.28 -0.56 -8.64
CA LEU A 122 -11.94 -0.14 -9.88
C LEU A 122 -13.05 0.90 -9.65
N LYS A 123 -13.73 0.84 -8.50
CA LYS A 123 -14.79 1.78 -8.14
C LYS A 123 -14.28 3.17 -7.74
N LEU A 124 -12.96 3.31 -7.52
CA LEU A 124 -12.28 4.60 -7.28
C LEU A 124 -12.88 5.44 -6.15
N THR A 125 -13.35 4.79 -5.09
CA THR A 125 -14.18 5.45 -4.07
C THR A 125 -13.41 6.26 -3.04
N LEU A 126 -12.07 6.20 -3.07
CA LEU A 126 -11.23 7.14 -2.33
C LEU A 126 -10.91 8.36 -3.18
N SER A 127 -11.07 9.55 -2.59
CA SER A 127 -10.53 10.78 -3.19
C SER A 127 -9.01 10.83 -3.09
N GLU A 128 -8.38 11.66 -3.91
CA GLU A 128 -6.93 11.92 -3.85
C GLU A 128 -6.48 12.30 -2.43
N ALA A 129 -7.21 13.22 -1.79
CA ALA A 129 -6.90 13.66 -0.43
C ALA A 129 -6.95 12.49 0.57
N GLN A 130 -7.91 11.57 0.43
CA GLN A 130 -7.99 10.38 1.27
C GLN A 130 -6.83 9.41 0.99
N MET A 131 -6.49 9.17 -0.27
CA MET A 131 -5.37 8.31 -0.64
C MET A 131 -4.03 8.85 -0.12
N LEU A 132 -3.79 10.15 -0.31
CA LEU A 132 -2.61 10.84 0.23
C LEU A 132 -2.58 10.78 1.75
N ALA A 133 -3.69 11.02 2.44
CA ALA A 133 -3.75 10.95 3.90
C ALA A 133 -3.43 9.53 4.42
N ILE A 134 -3.91 8.50 3.75
CA ILE A 134 -3.62 7.09 4.08
C ILE A 134 -2.14 6.79 3.82
N ALA A 135 -1.60 7.13 2.65
CA ALA A 135 -0.20 6.90 2.29
C ALA A 135 0.78 7.65 3.21
N ARG A 136 0.51 8.93 3.49
CA ARG A 136 1.27 9.76 4.45
C ARG A 136 1.27 9.18 5.85
N SER A 137 0.19 8.53 6.26
CA SER A 137 0.10 7.90 7.57
C SER A 137 0.89 6.59 7.69
N ALA A 138 1.36 6.01 6.58
CA ALA A 138 2.03 4.72 6.58
C ALA A 138 3.41 4.79 7.25
N ARG A 139 3.63 3.89 8.21
CA ARG A 139 4.88 3.78 8.97
C ARG A 139 5.34 2.32 9.02
N PRO A 140 6.66 2.06 9.08
CA PRO A 140 7.18 0.73 9.29
C PRO A 140 6.82 0.23 10.68
N LEU A 141 6.60 -1.08 10.80
CA LEU A 141 6.39 -1.74 12.08
C LEU A 141 7.59 -1.54 13.00
N GLY A 142 7.36 -0.99 14.19
CA GLY A 142 8.41 -0.68 15.17
C GLY A 142 8.70 0.83 15.33
N GLU A 143 8.29 1.65 14.37
CA GLU A 143 8.35 3.12 14.49
C GLU A 143 7.10 3.62 15.26
N ARG A 144 7.31 4.45 16.30
CA ARG A 144 6.23 4.98 17.14
C ARG A 144 5.45 6.10 16.42
#